data_AF-A0A640QIZ7-F1
#
_entry.id   AF-A0A640QIZ7-F1
#
_cell.length_a   1.000
_cell.length_b   1.000
_cell.length_c   1.000
_cell.angle_alpha   90.00
_cell.angle_beta   90.00
_cell.angle_gamma   90.00
#
_symmetry.space_group_name_H-M   'P 1'
#
loop_
_entity.id
_entity.type
_entity.pdbx_description
1 polymer ?
#
loop_
_entity_poly.entity_id
_entity_poly.type
_entity_poly.pdbx_seq_one_letter_code
_entity_poly.pdbx_strand_id
1 'polypeptide(L)'
;MLHMPMQAQNGKDMGPLGLTTDMFAGAITHNVRKAIKSLPNAVGLNNHMGSAFTGQHEAMEALLKEVKRQGLFFVDSRTTVLTKGEEIAERLGVPNASRQVFLDHKLDPRFLLKQFNQMKQIAKRDGHVVVIGHPHPATIDFLNTHLPSLEGEGFTLTSVADYFSHAPKVAKQFAEKHAHTASLTSVSPTSSLLN
;
A
#
# COMPACT_ATOMS: atom_id res chain seq x y z
N MET A 1 -3.18 4.18 3.77
CA MET A 1 -1.78 4.39 3.31
C MET A 1 -1.76 5.56 2.33
N LEU A 2 -0.70 6.38 2.29
CA LEU A 2 -0.58 7.42 1.27
C LEU A 2 -0.30 6.77 -0.10
N HIS A 3 -1.12 7.06 -1.11
CA HIS A 3 -0.89 6.63 -2.49
C HIS A 3 -0.28 7.79 -3.27
N MET A 4 1.04 7.78 -3.43
CA MET A 4 1.82 8.91 -3.92
C MET A 4 1.88 8.92 -5.45
N PRO A 5 1.39 9.96 -6.14
CA PRO A 5 1.48 10.07 -7.60
C PRO A 5 2.92 10.19 -8.07
N MET A 6 3.31 9.37 -9.06
CA MET A 6 4.66 9.32 -9.58
C MET A 6 4.67 9.14 -11.10
N GLN A 7 5.67 9.73 -11.75
CA GLN A 7 5.73 9.80 -13.21
C GLN A 7 5.78 8.41 -13.84
N ALA A 8 4.87 8.17 -14.79
CA ALA A 8 4.92 7.01 -15.67
C ALA A 8 5.60 7.35 -17.00
N GLN A 9 6.09 6.32 -17.68
CA GLN A 9 6.68 6.44 -19.01
C GLN A 9 5.67 6.90 -20.09
N ASN A 10 4.38 6.64 -19.90
CA ASN A 10 3.33 6.93 -20.88
C ASN A 10 2.78 8.37 -20.79
N GLY A 11 3.37 9.24 -19.96
CA GLY A 11 2.98 10.65 -19.88
C GLY A 11 1.60 10.92 -19.31
N LYS A 12 0.96 9.93 -18.66
CA LYS A 12 -0.31 10.15 -17.96
C LYS A 12 -0.16 11.22 -16.89
N ASP A 13 -1.16 12.09 -16.79
CA ASP A 13 -1.24 13.08 -15.73
C ASP A 13 -1.35 12.40 -14.36
N MET A 14 -0.57 12.91 -13.40
CA MET A 14 -0.49 12.41 -12.04
C MET A 14 -1.41 13.18 -11.09
N GLY A 15 -1.85 14.37 -11.49
CA GLY A 15 -2.47 15.33 -10.59
C GLY A 15 -1.48 16.00 -9.63
N PRO A 16 -1.98 16.67 -8.58
CA PRO A 16 -1.17 17.53 -7.71
C PRO A 16 -0.15 16.74 -6.88
N LEU A 17 0.97 17.41 -6.55
CA LEU A 17 2.08 16.87 -5.76
C LEU A 17 2.80 15.65 -6.37
N GLY A 18 2.55 15.32 -7.64
CA GLY A 18 3.23 14.23 -8.33
C GLY A 18 4.76 14.36 -8.29
N LEU A 19 5.44 13.22 -8.23
CA LEU A 19 6.90 13.14 -8.26
C LEU A 19 7.38 12.83 -9.67
N THR A 20 8.20 13.72 -10.23
CA THR A 20 8.79 13.57 -11.57
C THR A 20 10.29 13.27 -11.49
N THR A 21 10.83 12.69 -12.56
CA THR A 21 12.24 12.25 -12.62
C THR A 21 13.23 13.41 -12.71
N ASP A 22 12.77 14.61 -13.08
CA ASP A 22 13.56 15.84 -13.20
C ASP A 22 13.55 16.67 -11.90
N MET A 23 12.78 16.28 -10.88
CA MET A 23 12.81 16.95 -9.59
C MET A 23 14.13 16.67 -8.86
N PHE A 24 14.75 17.74 -8.37
CA PHE A 24 15.84 17.61 -7.38
C PHE A 24 15.30 17.07 -6.04
N ALA A 25 16.18 16.46 -5.24
CA ALA A 25 15.81 15.77 -4.00
C ALA A 25 14.99 16.63 -3.01
N GLY A 26 15.26 17.94 -2.95
CA GLY A 26 14.52 18.87 -2.09
C GLY A 26 13.06 19.06 -2.54
N ALA A 27 12.79 19.12 -3.84
CA ALA A 27 11.43 19.19 -4.38
C ALA A 27 10.66 17.89 -4.11
N ILE A 28 11.30 16.73 -4.30
CA ILE A 28 10.72 15.43 -3.94
C ILE A 28 10.34 15.41 -2.46
N THR A 29 11.27 15.78 -1.58
CA THR A 29 11.05 15.83 -0.13
C THR A 29 9.89 16.76 0.23
N HIS A 30 9.82 17.94 -0.39
CA HIS A 30 8.76 18.91 -0.15
C HIS A 30 7.38 18.37 -0.54
N ASN A 31 7.26 17.78 -1.74
CA ASN A 31 6.00 17.20 -2.21
C ASN A 31 5.55 16.02 -1.34
N VAL A 32 6.49 15.12 -0.98
CA VAL A 32 6.20 14.00 -0.07
C VAL A 32 5.70 14.51 1.29
N ARG A 33 6.35 15.51 1.88
CA ARG A 33 5.90 16.10 3.15
C ARG A 33 4.52 16.73 3.05
N LYS A 34 4.23 17.45 1.97
CA LYS A 34 2.90 18.02 1.73
C LYS A 34 1.83 16.92 1.62
N ALA A 35 2.12 15.86 0.86
CA ALA A 35 1.21 14.73 0.68
C ALA A 35 0.96 13.95 1.99
N ILE A 36 2.00 13.77 2.83
CA ILE A 36 1.85 13.17 4.16
C ILE A 36 0.99 14.05 5.06
N LYS A 37 1.20 15.38 5.03
CA LYS A 37 0.38 16.32 5.83
C LYS A 37 -1.10 16.30 5.45
N SER A 38 -1.44 16.05 4.19
CA SER A 38 -2.84 15.91 3.76
C SER A 38 -3.48 14.58 4.21
N LEU A 39 -2.69 13.62 4.68
CA LEU A 39 -3.18 12.35 5.24
C LEU A 39 -2.49 12.04 6.57
N PRO A 40 -2.83 12.76 7.67
CA PRO A 40 -2.13 12.65 8.96
C PRO A 40 -2.05 11.23 9.54
N ASN A 41 -3.02 10.38 9.19
CA ASN A 41 -3.11 9.01 9.67
C ASN A 41 -2.33 7.99 8.80
N ALA A 42 -1.59 8.44 7.79
CA ALA A 42 -0.71 7.56 7.03
C ALA A 42 0.33 6.89 7.96
N VAL A 43 0.48 5.58 7.81
CA VAL A 43 1.52 4.74 8.46
C VAL A 43 2.46 4.10 7.44
N GLY A 44 2.20 4.34 6.15
CA GLY A 44 2.99 3.86 5.02
C GLY A 44 2.76 4.70 3.77
N LEU A 45 3.56 4.42 2.75
CA LEU A 45 3.48 5.01 1.42
C LEU A 45 3.50 3.91 0.34
N ASN A 46 2.70 4.07 -0.70
CA ASN A 46 2.72 3.24 -1.90
C ASN A 46 2.71 4.12 -3.15
N ASN A 47 3.37 3.70 -4.23
CA ASN A 47 3.38 4.45 -5.48
C ASN A 47 2.10 4.25 -6.31
N HIS A 48 1.49 5.36 -6.72
CA HIS A 48 0.53 5.43 -7.82
C HIS A 48 1.31 5.65 -9.10
N MET A 49 1.14 4.77 -10.10
CA MET A 49 1.94 4.77 -11.32
C MET A 49 3.45 4.62 -11.02
N GLY A 50 4.30 5.52 -11.52
CA GLY A 50 5.73 5.53 -11.22
C GLY A 50 6.62 4.69 -12.12
N SER A 51 6.16 4.19 -13.27
CA SER A 51 7.00 3.33 -14.13
C SER A 51 8.28 4.02 -14.66
N ALA A 52 8.33 5.35 -14.68
CA ALA A 52 9.56 6.11 -14.92
C ALA A 52 10.26 6.45 -13.61
N PHE A 53 9.53 6.98 -12.63
CA PHE A 53 10.09 7.45 -11.35
C PHE A 53 10.78 6.35 -10.54
N THR A 54 10.14 5.19 -10.37
CA THR A 54 10.66 4.14 -9.50
C THR A 54 11.92 3.48 -10.06
N GLY A 55 12.19 3.64 -11.36
CA GLY A 55 13.45 3.22 -11.97
C GLY A 55 14.63 4.16 -11.72
N GLN A 56 14.40 5.37 -11.20
CA GLN A 56 15.44 6.36 -10.95
C GLN A 56 16.03 6.23 -9.55
N HIS A 57 17.30 5.85 -9.47
CA HIS A 57 17.98 5.60 -8.20
C HIS A 57 17.99 6.83 -7.28
N GLU A 58 18.46 7.99 -7.78
CA GLU A 58 18.55 9.21 -6.96
C GLU A 58 17.18 9.70 -6.46
N ALA A 59 16.17 9.62 -7.32
CA ALA A 59 14.81 10.04 -6.99
C ALA A 59 14.17 9.12 -5.94
N MET A 60 14.32 7.80 -6.10
CA MET A 60 13.86 6.82 -5.12
C MET A 60 14.61 6.92 -3.80
N GLU A 61 15.91 7.20 -3.81
CA GLU A 61 16.68 7.45 -2.59
C GLU A 61 16.20 8.70 -1.86
N ALA A 62 15.90 9.79 -2.56
CA ALA A 62 15.31 10.99 -1.95
C ALA A 62 13.95 10.70 -1.30
N LEU A 63 13.07 9.98 -2.00
CA LEU A 63 11.77 9.54 -1.48
C LEU A 63 11.93 8.67 -0.23
N LEU A 64 12.74 7.61 -0.30
CA LEU A 64 12.84 6.62 0.77
C LEU A 64 13.58 7.15 2.01
N LYS A 65 14.49 8.11 1.85
CA LYS A 65 15.04 8.87 2.98
C LYS A 65 13.96 9.63 3.74
N GLU A 66 13.03 10.26 3.04
CA GLU A 66 11.92 10.96 3.69
C GLU A 66 10.91 9.99 4.31
N VAL A 67 10.58 8.87 3.64
CA VAL A 67 9.75 7.78 4.21
C VAL A 67 10.35 7.28 5.53
N LYS A 68 11.67 7.00 5.55
CA LYS A 68 12.40 6.62 6.76
C LYS A 68 12.28 7.66 7.87
N ARG A 69 12.50 8.93 7.52
CA ARG A 69 12.46 10.05 8.48
C ARG A 69 11.10 10.19 9.15
N GLN A 70 10.04 9.89 8.41
CA GLN A 70 8.65 9.94 8.88
C GLN A 70 8.23 8.68 9.64
N GLY A 71 9.08 7.64 9.66
CA GLY A 71 8.79 6.36 10.31
C GLY A 71 7.76 5.51 9.57
N LEU A 72 7.57 5.76 8.28
CA LEU A 72 6.60 5.05 7.44
C LEU A 72 7.23 3.78 6.82
N PHE A 73 6.42 2.79 6.50
CA PHE A 73 6.82 1.70 5.59
C PHE A 73 6.58 2.07 4.13
N PHE A 74 7.19 1.32 3.20
CA PHE A 74 7.00 1.49 1.76
C PHE A 74 6.45 0.21 1.11
N VAL A 75 5.40 0.34 0.29
CA VAL A 75 4.94 -0.76 -0.56
C VAL A 75 5.18 -0.39 -2.02
N ASP A 76 5.93 -1.21 -2.74
CA ASP A 76 6.14 -1.03 -4.17
C ASP A 76 5.02 -1.72 -4.98
N SER A 77 4.27 -0.93 -5.75
CA SER A 77 3.28 -1.43 -6.72
C SER A 77 3.91 -2.18 -7.89
N ARG A 78 5.24 -2.15 -8.05
CA ARG A 78 6.02 -2.77 -9.14
C ARG A 78 5.43 -2.50 -10.52
N THR A 79 5.21 -1.21 -10.83
CA THR A 79 4.69 -0.76 -12.13
C THR A 79 5.72 -0.86 -13.25
N THR A 80 6.97 -1.20 -12.92
CA THR A 80 8.06 -1.53 -13.83
C THR A 80 8.97 -2.58 -13.19
N VAL A 81 9.63 -3.40 -14.01
CA VAL A 81 10.69 -4.33 -13.55
C VAL A 81 11.98 -3.62 -13.18
N LEU A 82 12.14 -2.36 -13.59
CA LEU A 82 13.32 -1.54 -13.32
C LEU A 82 13.29 -0.87 -11.95
N THR A 83 12.23 -1.08 -11.16
CA THR A 83 12.04 -0.41 -9.88
C THR A 83 13.23 -0.63 -8.94
N LYS A 84 13.66 0.45 -8.30
CA LYS A 84 14.71 0.48 -7.27
C LYS A 84 14.16 0.48 -5.85
N GLY A 85 12.84 0.35 -5.70
CA GLY A 85 12.14 0.48 -4.43
C GLY A 85 12.63 -0.46 -3.35
N GLU A 86 12.64 -1.75 -3.63
CA GLU A 86 13.07 -2.81 -2.70
C GLU A 86 14.56 -2.67 -2.33
N GLU A 87 15.45 -2.65 -3.32
CA GLU A 87 16.90 -2.51 -3.16
C GLU A 87 17.29 -1.31 -2.26
N ILE A 88 16.72 -0.13 -2.55
CA ILE A 88 17.03 1.10 -1.80
C ILE A 88 16.37 1.07 -0.41
N ALA A 89 15.14 0.55 -0.29
CA ALA A 89 14.45 0.49 0.99
C ALA A 89 15.20 -0.42 1.97
N GLU A 90 15.67 -1.58 1.52
CA GLU A 90 16.52 -2.49 2.30
C GLU A 90 17.81 -1.81 2.73
N ARG A 91 18.54 -1.19 1.79
CA ARG A 91 19.78 -0.45 2.07
C ARG A 91 19.59 0.65 3.11
N LEU A 92 18.47 1.36 3.06
CA LEU A 92 18.15 2.43 4.00
C LEU A 92 17.52 1.93 5.30
N GLY A 93 17.16 0.65 5.42
CA GLY A 93 16.44 0.10 6.58
C GLY A 93 15.01 0.63 6.70
N VAL A 94 14.33 0.83 5.57
CA VAL A 94 12.90 1.15 5.50
C VAL A 94 12.12 -0.17 5.44
N PRO A 95 11.18 -0.44 6.37
CA PRO A 95 10.30 -1.58 6.25
C PRO A 95 9.56 -1.52 4.91
N ASN A 96 9.65 -2.60 4.12
CA ASN A 96 9.12 -2.57 2.77
C ASN A 96 8.55 -3.91 2.32
N ALA A 97 7.67 -3.84 1.32
CA ALA A 97 7.18 -5.00 0.61
C ALA A 97 6.92 -4.66 -0.86
N SER A 98 7.03 -5.67 -1.71
CA SER A 98 6.81 -5.60 -3.14
C SER A 98 5.51 -6.32 -3.48
N ARG A 99 4.67 -5.77 -4.36
CA ARG A 99 3.49 -6.50 -4.86
C ARG A 99 3.89 -7.75 -5.65
N GLN A 100 3.36 -8.92 -5.30
CA GLN A 100 3.52 -10.14 -6.11
C GLN A 100 2.36 -10.37 -7.09
N VAL A 101 1.13 -9.99 -6.72
CA VAL A 101 -0.06 -10.20 -7.58
C VAL A 101 -0.79 -8.88 -7.81
N PHE A 102 -1.04 -8.55 -9.08
CA PHE A 102 -2.00 -7.50 -9.45
C PHE A 102 -3.34 -8.15 -9.74
N LEU A 103 -4.32 -7.94 -8.87
CA LEU A 103 -5.58 -8.66 -8.91
C LEU A 103 -6.40 -8.30 -10.16
N ASP A 104 -6.49 -7.02 -10.50
CA ASP A 104 -7.59 -6.51 -11.32
C ASP A 104 -7.16 -5.63 -12.50
N HIS A 105 -5.95 -5.85 -13.04
CA HIS A 105 -5.53 -5.15 -14.25
C HIS A 105 -6.39 -5.51 -15.49
N LYS A 106 -7.21 -6.55 -15.39
CA LYS A 106 -8.35 -6.83 -16.27
C LYS A 106 -9.57 -7.13 -15.41
N LEU A 107 -10.69 -6.49 -15.70
CA LEU A 107 -11.96 -6.66 -14.98
C LEU A 107 -12.80 -7.84 -15.51
N ASP A 108 -12.13 -8.90 -15.97
CA ASP A 108 -12.77 -10.14 -16.42
C ASP A 108 -12.84 -11.14 -15.25
N PRO A 109 -13.99 -11.76 -14.95
CA PRO A 109 -14.13 -12.68 -13.82
C PRO A 109 -13.17 -13.88 -13.85
N ARG A 110 -12.86 -14.43 -15.04
CA ARG A 110 -11.91 -15.55 -15.16
C ARG A 110 -10.49 -15.08 -14.86
N PHE A 111 -10.16 -13.85 -15.28
CA PHE A 111 -8.89 -13.23 -14.94
C PHE A 111 -8.76 -13.00 -13.43
N LEU A 112 -9.77 -12.43 -12.77
CA LEU A 112 -9.77 -12.23 -11.31
C LEU A 112 -9.59 -13.56 -10.57
N LEU A 113 -10.33 -14.59 -10.96
CA LEU A 113 -10.20 -15.93 -10.37
C LEU A 113 -8.80 -16.53 -10.57
N LYS A 114 -8.20 -16.35 -11.75
CA LYS A 114 -6.82 -16.78 -12.02
C LYS A 114 -5.84 -16.10 -11.07
N GLN A 115 -5.93 -14.78 -10.90
CA GLN A 115 -5.04 -14.03 -10.01
C GLN A 115 -5.27 -14.39 -8.54
N PHE A 116 -6.53 -14.63 -8.14
CA PHE A 116 -6.89 -15.09 -6.80
C PHE A 116 -6.30 -16.48 -6.49
N ASN A 117 -6.31 -17.40 -7.45
CA ASN A 117 -5.65 -18.69 -7.28
C ASN A 117 -4.12 -18.56 -7.28
N GLN A 118 -3.56 -17.66 -8.09
CA GLN A 118 -2.14 -17.37 -8.09
C GLN A 118 -1.66 -16.82 -6.73
N MET A 119 -2.38 -15.88 -6.11
CA MET A 119 -1.98 -15.37 -4.78
C MET A 119 -1.99 -16.48 -3.73
N LYS A 120 -2.96 -17.41 -3.77
CA LYS A 120 -3.02 -18.56 -2.86
C LYS A 120 -1.82 -19.49 -3.03
N GLN A 121 -1.39 -19.74 -4.27
CA GLN A 121 -0.20 -20.54 -4.56
C GLN A 121 1.08 -19.87 -4.02
N ILE A 122 1.23 -18.56 -4.22
CA ILE A 122 2.38 -17.79 -3.72
C ILE A 122 2.39 -17.79 -2.20
N ALA A 123 1.27 -17.51 -1.55
CA ALA A 123 1.16 -17.52 -0.10
C ALA A 123 1.52 -18.89 0.52
N LYS A 124 1.10 -20.01 -0.11
CA LYS A 124 1.48 -21.35 0.34
C LYS A 124 2.98 -21.63 0.21
N ARG A 125 3.62 -21.11 -0.85
CA ARG A 125 5.04 -21.31 -1.12
C ARG A 125 5.94 -20.44 -0.23
N ASP A 126 5.58 -19.16 -0.09
CA ASP A 126 6.45 -18.13 0.50
C ASP A 126 6.01 -17.71 1.91
N GLY A 127 4.93 -18.30 2.44
CA GLY A 127 4.32 -17.97 3.72
C GLY A 127 3.52 -16.67 3.75
N HIS A 128 3.64 -15.83 2.72
CA HIS A 128 2.91 -14.58 2.58
C HIS A 128 2.76 -14.16 1.11
N VAL A 129 1.84 -13.22 0.84
CA VAL A 129 1.69 -12.58 -0.47
C VAL A 129 1.12 -11.18 -0.29
N VAL A 130 1.66 -10.20 -1.02
CA VAL A 130 1.12 -8.86 -1.16
C VAL A 130 0.38 -8.76 -2.49
N VAL A 131 -0.91 -8.45 -2.38
CA VAL A 131 -1.83 -8.32 -3.51
C VAL A 131 -2.33 -6.88 -3.55
N ILE A 132 -2.34 -6.29 -4.74
CA ILE A 132 -2.96 -4.98 -4.96
C ILE A 132 -4.12 -5.17 -5.94
N GLY A 133 -5.21 -4.49 -5.65
CA GLY A 133 -6.31 -4.24 -6.58
C GLY A 133 -6.82 -2.81 -6.38
N HIS A 134 -7.74 -2.40 -7.23
CA HIS A 134 -8.41 -1.11 -7.20
C HIS A 134 -9.87 -1.28 -6.76
N PRO A 135 -10.52 -0.21 -6.26
CA PRO A 135 -11.90 -0.26 -5.80
C PRO A 135 -12.90 -0.22 -6.97
N HIS A 136 -12.69 -1.03 -8.00
CA HIS A 136 -13.68 -1.23 -9.06
C HIS A 136 -14.85 -2.07 -8.52
N PRO A 137 -16.11 -1.78 -8.91
CA PRO A 137 -17.26 -2.58 -8.49
C PRO A 137 -17.05 -4.09 -8.72
N ALA A 138 -16.56 -4.48 -9.90
CA ALA A 138 -16.26 -5.88 -10.22
C ALA A 138 -15.21 -6.51 -9.29
N THR A 139 -14.19 -5.75 -8.88
CA THR A 139 -13.16 -6.22 -7.93
C THR A 139 -13.75 -6.41 -6.54
N ILE A 140 -14.59 -5.47 -6.09
CA ILE A 140 -15.26 -5.52 -4.79
C ILE A 140 -16.21 -6.71 -4.72
N ASP A 141 -17.06 -6.89 -5.72
CA ASP A 141 -18.03 -8.01 -5.79
C ASP A 141 -17.32 -9.36 -5.80
N PHE A 142 -16.23 -9.47 -6.57
CA PHE A 142 -15.40 -10.66 -6.62
C PHE A 142 -14.80 -10.96 -5.24
N LEU A 143 -14.21 -9.97 -4.57
CA LEU A 143 -13.60 -10.15 -3.25
C LEU A 143 -14.62 -10.49 -2.17
N ASN A 144 -15.79 -9.86 -2.16
CA ASN A 144 -16.87 -10.18 -1.22
C ASN A 144 -17.32 -11.64 -1.32
N THR A 145 -17.27 -12.21 -2.54
CA THR A 145 -17.63 -13.60 -2.78
C THR A 145 -16.52 -14.59 -2.37
N HIS A 146 -15.25 -14.25 -2.61
CA HIS A 146 -14.14 -15.22 -2.50
C HIS A 146 -13.32 -15.09 -1.21
N LEU A 147 -13.24 -13.91 -0.59
CA LEU A 147 -12.48 -13.74 0.66
C LEU A 147 -12.96 -14.65 1.79
N PRO A 148 -14.28 -14.92 1.99
CA PRO A 148 -14.74 -15.81 3.05
C PRO A 148 -14.20 -17.25 2.95
N SER A 149 -13.80 -17.73 1.76
CA SER A 149 -13.26 -19.09 1.63
C SER A 149 -11.83 -19.23 2.16
N LEU A 150 -11.09 -18.11 2.29
CA LEU A 150 -9.67 -18.12 2.60
C LEU A 150 -9.35 -18.77 3.95
N GLU A 151 -10.15 -18.50 4.98
CA GLU A 151 -9.94 -19.05 6.33
C GLU A 151 -10.05 -20.59 6.32
N GLY A 152 -11.09 -21.13 5.68
CA GLY A 152 -11.25 -22.58 5.49
C GLY A 152 -10.17 -23.23 4.63
N GLU A 153 -9.48 -22.44 3.80
CA GLU A 153 -8.34 -22.88 2.99
C GLU A 153 -6.98 -22.70 3.70
N GLY A 154 -6.97 -22.23 4.96
CA GLY A 154 -5.77 -22.07 5.78
C GLY A 154 -5.03 -20.75 5.55
N PHE A 155 -5.69 -19.72 5.03
CA PHE A 155 -5.12 -18.40 4.83
C PHE A 155 -5.69 -17.37 5.82
N THR A 156 -4.83 -16.51 6.34
CA THR A 156 -5.24 -15.36 7.14
C THR A 156 -5.06 -14.08 6.33
N LEU A 157 -6.13 -13.30 6.19
CA LEU A 157 -6.05 -11.96 5.65
C LEU A 157 -5.56 -11.01 6.76
N THR A 158 -4.48 -10.29 6.50
CA THR A 158 -3.91 -9.31 7.44
C THR A 158 -3.84 -7.93 6.81
N SER A 159 -3.88 -6.88 7.62
CA SER A 159 -3.63 -5.53 7.13
C SER A 159 -2.16 -5.38 6.75
N VAL A 160 -1.87 -4.53 5.76
CA VAL A 160 -0.47 -4.23 5.38
C VAL A 160 0.32 -3.64 6.56
N ALA A 161 -0.33 -2.95 7.48
CA ALA A 161 0.33 -2.42 8.67
C ALA A 161 0.70 -3.52 9.67
N ASP A 162 -0.18 -4.51 9.89
CA ASP A 162 0.10 -5.66 10.77
C ASP A 162 1.21 -6.55 10.20
N TYR A 163 1.33 -6.65 8.87
CA TYR A 163 2.47 -7.28 8.21
C TYR A 163 3.82 -6.67 8.65
N PHE A 164 3.84 -5.36 8.94
CA PHE A 164 5.01 -4.64 9.45
C PHE A 164 5.00 -4.44 10.97
N SER A 165 4.19 -5.18 11.73
CA SER A 165 4.13 -5.07 13.20
C SER A 165 5.47 -5.34 13.90
N HIS A 166 6.38 -6.06 13.25
CA HIS A 166 7.75 -6.27 13.73
C HIS A 166 8.63 -5.00 13.66
N ALA A 167 8.18 -3.92 12.98
CA ALA A 167 8.90 -2.65 12.90
C ALA A 167 8.40 -1.70 14.02
N PRO A 168 9.16 -1.45 15.10
CA PRO A 168 8.65 -0.84 16.33
C PRO A 168 8.04 0.56 16.14
N LYS A 169 8.58 1.36 15.21
CA LYS A 169 8.05 2.70 14.89
C LYS A 169 6.71 2.62 14.15
N VAL A 170 6.56 1.66 13.24
CA VAL A 170 5.29 1.42 12.52
C VAL A 170 4.25 0.92 13.51
N ALA A 171 4.60 -0.08 14.34
CA ALA A 171 3.71 -0.63 15.36
C ALA A 171 3.22 0.43 16.35
N LYS A 172 4.11 1.31 16.83
CA LYS A 172 3.74 2.41 17.73
C LYS A 172 2.80 3.42 17.05
N GLN A 173 3.15 3.90 15.85
CA GLN A 173 2.30 4.83 15.11
C GLN A 173 0.93 4.25 14.76
N PHE A 174 0.88 2.94 14.46
CA PHE A 174 -0.35 2.23 14.16
C PHE A 174 -1.21 2.03 15.42
N ALA A 175 -0.63 1.56 16.52
CA ALA A 175 -1.33 1.34 17.79
C ALA A 175 -1.92 2.64 18.37
N GLU A 176 -1.16 3.73 18.37
CA GLU A 176 -1.63 5.06 18.81
C GLU A 176 -2.83 5.54 17.96
N LYS A 177 -2.84 5.24 16.65
CA LYS A 177 -3.91 5.66 15.73
C LYS A 177 -5.13 4.71 15.73
N HIS A 178 -4.94 3.42 15.99
CA HIS A 178 -6.03 2.46 16.15
C HIS A 178 -6.91 2.77 17.36
N ALA A 179 -6.30 3.18 18.48
CA ALA A 179 -7.02 3.60 19.68
C ALA A 179 -7.97 4.79 19.43
N HIS A 180 -7.60 5.72 18.55
CA HIS A 180 -8.44 6.87 18.18
C HIS A 180 -9.58 6.54 17.21
N THR A 181 -9.49 5.44 16.46
CA THR A 181 -10.56 5.02 15.54
C THR A 181 -11.59 4.14 16.24
N ALA A 182 -11.15 3.30 17.20
CA ALA A 182 -12.03 2.46 18.00
C ALA A 182 -12.97 3.25 18.94
N SER A 183 -12.58 4.47 19.35
CA SER A 183 -13.43 5.34 20.18
C SER A 183 -14.58 6.01 19.41
N LEU A 184 -14.59 5.95 18.07
CA LEU A 184 -15.65 6.50 17.23
C LEU A 184 -16.73 5.46 16.86
N THR A 185 -16.45 4.18 17.07
CA THR A 185 -17.39 3.07 16.87
C THR A 185 -18.13 2.65 18.14
N SER A 186 -17.79 3.23 19.30
CA SER A 186 -18.42 2.92 20.60
C SER A 186 -19.50 3.94 21.00
N VAL A 187 -20.33 4.38 20.05
CA VAL A 187 -21.64 4.95 20.43
C VAL A 187 -22.60 3.78 20.61
N SER A 188 -22.78 3.38 21.87
CA SER A 188 -23.76 2.35 22.26
C SER A 188 -25.15 2.69 21.71
N PRO A 189 -25.91 1.71 21.19
CA PRO A 189 -27.34 1.90 21.03
C PRO A 189 -27.93 1.96 22.45
N THR A 190 -28.41 3.13 22.85
CA THR A 190 -29.26 3.23 24.03
C THR A 190 -30.49 2.36 23.81
N SER A 191 -30.51 1.25 24.54
CA SER A 191 -31.69 0.45 24.80
C SER A 191 -32.81 1.34 25.33
N SER A 192 -33.95 1.30 24.65
CA SER A 192 -35.24 1.68 25.21
C SER A 192 -36.24 0.65 24.70
N LEU A 193 -36.43 -0.39 25.51
CA LEU A 193 -37.58 -1.27 25.46
C LEU A 193 -38.72 -0.63 26.27
N LEU A 194 -39.92 -0.68 25.67
CA LEU A 194 -41.25 -0.81 26.29
C LEU A 194 -41.79 0.37 27.11
N ASN A 195 -42.77 1.07 26.53
CA ASN A 195 -44.20 0.89 26.84
C ASN A 195 -45.07 1.32 25.65
#